data_AF-A0A4R3A1K8-F1
#
_entry.id   AF-A0A4R3A1K8-F1
#
_cell.length_a   1.000
_cell.length_b   1.000
_cell.length_c   1.000
_cell.angle_alpha   90.00
_cell.angle_beta   90.00
_cell.angle_gamma   90.00
#
_symmetry.space_group_name_H-M   'P 1'
#
loop_
_entity.id
_entity.type
_entity.pdbx_description
1 polymer ?
#
loop_
_entity_poly.entity_id
_entity_poly.type
_entity_poly.pdbx_seq_one_letter_code
_entity_poly.pdbx_strand_id
1 'polypeptide(L)' 'MIVTSTNTIEGREVLRYFDPISATAVIGANALSEIGASFVLFASQIPSGFFGGRSRNYENKSRSYIRA' A
#
# COMPACT_ATOMS: atom_id res chain seq x y z
N MET A 1 -2.02 -11.56 16.01
CA MET A 1 -1.16 -12.07 14.93
C MET A 1 -0.08 -11.04 14.65
N ILE A 2 1.20 -11.42 14.78
CA ILE A 2 2.33 -10.52 14.48
C ILE A 2 2.69 -10.72 13.02
N VAL A 3 2.72 -9.63 12.24
CA VAL A 3 3.17 -9.62 10.85
C VAL A 3 4.31 -8.64 10.76
N THR A 4 5.46 -9.11 10.29
CA THR A 4 6.68 -8.29 10.21
C THR A 4 7.34 -8.50 8.85
N SER A 5 8.04 -7.48 8.37
CA SER A 5 8.93 -7.58 7.21
C SER A 5 10.34 -8.04 7.60
N THR A 6 10.61 -8.23 8.88
CA THR A 6 11.87 -8.77 9.40
C THR A 6 11.87 -10.30 9.38
N ASN A 7 13.05 -10.90 9.29
CA ASN A 7 13.17 -12.37 9.24
C ASN A 7 12.97 -13.04 10.61
N THR A 8 13.09 -12.29 11.71
CA THR A 8 13.00 -12.77 13.09
C THR A 8 12.16 -11.84 13.96
N ILE A 9 11.69 -12.37 15.08
CA ILE A 9 11.03 -11.61 16.14
C ILE A 9 11.99 -11.61 17.34
N GLU A 10 12.51 -10.45 17.71
CA GLU A 10 13.45 -10.34 18.83
C GLU A 10 12.84 -10.86 20.15
N GLY A 11 13.63 -11.58 20.94
CA GLY A 11 13.19 -12.18 22.20
C GLY A 11 12.23 -13.36 22.04
N ARG A 12 12.03 -13.90 20.83
CA ARG A 12 11.23 -15.10 20.57
C ARG A 12 11.89 -16.03 19.57
N GLU A 13 11.92 -17.32 19.88
CA GLU A 13 12.36 -18.36 18.94
C GLU A 13 11.20 -18.90 18.10
N VAL A 14 11.45 -19.13 16.82
CA VAL A 14 10.48 -19.74 15.90
C VAL A 14 10.57 -21.26 16.03
N LEU A 15 9.55 -21.89 16.61
CA LEU A 15 9.53 -23.34 16.82
C LEU A 15 9.30 -24.14 15.52
N ARG A 16 8.48 -23.60 14.61
CA ARG A 16 8.14 -24.21 13.32
C ARG A 16 7.83 -23.14 12.29
N TYR A 17 8.29 -23.36 11.06
CA TYR A 17 7.91 -22.58 9.89
C TYR A 17 6.76 -23.29 9.17
N PHE A 18 5.80 -22.53 8.69
CA PHE A 18 4.76 -23.01 7.79
C PHE A 18 5.16 -22.70 6.34
N ASP A 19 4.49 -23.34 5.39
CA ASP A 19 4.67 -23.03 3.98
C ASP A 19 4.40 -21.55 3.68
N PRO A 20 5.09 -20.93 2.71
CA PRO A 20 4.88 -19.53 2.35
C PRO A 20 3.41 -19.26 1.99
N ILE A 21 2.84 -18.22 2.59
CA ILE A 21 1.48 -17.76 2.30
C ILE A 21 1.56 -16.47 1.49
N SER A 22 0.89 -16.43 0.35
CA SER A 22 0.82 -15.26 -0.53
C SER A 22 -0.63 -14.89 -0.85
N ALA A 23 -0.96 -13.61 -0.79
CA ALA A 23 -2.23 -13.05 -1.27
C ALA A 23 -1.92 -11.88 -2.22
N THR A 24 -2.66 -11.77 -3.31
CA THR A 24 -2.46 -10.72 -4.32
C THR A 24 -3.79 -10.03 -4.60
N ALA A 25 -3.80 -8.70 -4.52
CA ALA A 25 -4.93 -7.88 -4.92
C ALA A 25 -4.60 -7.18 -6.25
N VAL A 26 -5.51 -7.31 -7.23
CA VAL A 26 -5.40 -6.66 -8.53
C VAL A 26 -6.31 -5.44 -8.55
N ILE A 27 -5.73 -4.26 -8.78
CA ILE A 27 -6.49 -3.00 -8.87
C ILE A 27 -6.87 -2.76 -10.33
N GLY A 28 -8.18 -2.71 -10.61
CA GLY A 28 -8.70 -2.51 -11.96
C GLY A 28 -8.43 -1.11 -12.53
N ALA A 29 -8.39 -1.00 -13.86
CA ALA A 29 -8.05 0.22 -14.59
C ALA A 29 -8.95 1.43 -14.22
N ASN A 30 -10.22 1.19 -13.90
CA ASN A 30 -11.15 2.25 -13.47
C ASN A 30 -10.70 2.90 -12.15
N ALA A 31 -10.24 2.10 -11.19
CA ALA A 31 -9.74 2.60 -9.92
C ALA A 31 -8.39 3.31 -10.08
N LEU A 32 -7.51 2.78 -10.96
CA LEU A 32 -6.24 3.44 -11.30
C LEU A 32 -6.46 4.78 -12.03
N SER A 33 -7.45 4.87 -12.92
CA SER A 33 -7.81 6.10 -13.63
C SER A 33 -8.36 7.17 -12.67
N GLU A 34 -9.18 6.78 -11.69
CA GLU A 34 -9.70 7.68 -10.65
C GLU A 34 -8.57 8.22 -9.76
N ILE A 35 -7.61 7.35 -9.41
CA ILE A 35 -6.39 7.71 -8.68
C ILE A 35 -5.51 8.65 -9.51
N GLY A 36 -5.27 8.31 -10.78
CA GLY A 36 -4.45 9.10 -11.70
C GLY A 36 -5.04 10.47 -11.96
N ALA A 37 -6.36 10.55 -12.18
CA ALA A 37 -7.06 11.83 -12.35
C ALA A 37 -6.96 12.70 -11.10
N SER A 38 -7.14 12.12 -9.90
CA SER A 38 -6.97 12.85 -8.63
C SER A 38 -5.53 13.30 -8.40
N PHE A 39 -4.54 12.49 -8.80
CA PHE A 39 -3.12 12.82 -8.71
C PHE A 39 -2.72 13.95 -9.67
N VAL A 40 -3.18 13.91 -10.92
CA VAL A 40 -2.94 14.95 -11.93
C VAL A 40 -3.56 16.29 -11.51
N LEU A 41 -4.79 16.27 -10.98
CA LEU A 41 -5.45 17.46 -10.43
C LEU A 41 -4.65 18.08 -9.27
N PHE A 42 -4.22 17.26 -8.31
CA PHE A 42 -3.38 17.71 -7.19
C PHE A 42 -2.01 18.23 -7.66
N ALA A 43 -1.34 17.51 -8.56
CA ALA A 43 -0.02 17.88 -9.06
C ALA A 43 -0.03 19.19 -9.87
N SER A 44 -1.15 19.53 -10.50
CA SER A 44 -1.31 20.82 -11.21
C SER A 44 -1.38 22.05 -10.29
N GLN A 45 -1.68 21.86 -9.00
CA GLN A 45 -1.77 22.93 -7.99
C GLN A 45 -0.52 23.07 -7.11
N ILE A 46 0.48 22.21 -7.30
CA ILE A 46 1.71 22.19 -6.50
C ILE A 46 2.85 22.77 -7.38
N PRO A 47 3.56 23.83 -6.95
CA PRO A 47 4.75 24.29 -7.67
C PRO A 47 5.77 23.15 -7.72
N SER A 48 6.46 23.02 -8.85
CA SER A 48 7.24 21.89 -9.37
C SER A 48 8.40 21.37 -8.48
N GLY A 49 8.11 20.98 -7.23
CA GLY A 49 9.11 20.57 -6.26
C GLY A 49 8.61 19.75 -5.07
N PHE A 50 7.31 19.40 -4.97
CA PHE A 50 6.75 18.66 -3.83
C PHE A 50 6.10 17.34 -4.26
N PHE A 51 6.83 16.49 -4.97
CA PHE A 51 6.40 15.13 -5.28
C PHE A 51 6.63 14.19 -4.08
N GLY A 52 5.86 14.43 -3.01
CA GLY A 52 5.84 13.58 -1.80
C GLY A 52 4.50 13.60 -1.05
N GLY A 53 3.47 14.24 -1.60
CA GLY A 53 2.18 14.42 -0.94
C GLY A 53 1.36 13.13 -0.87
N ARG A 54 0.92 12.75 0.34
CA ARG A 54 -0.02 11.63 0.56
C ARG A 54 -1.41 12.03 0.06
N SER A 55 -1.89 11.42 -1.02
CA SER A 55 -3.30 11.53 -1.41
C SER A 55 -4.15 10.62 -0.51
N ARG A 56 -5.02 11.24 0.31
CA ARG A 56 -5.86 10.54 1.30
C ARG A 56 -6.82 9.53 0.65
N ASN A 57 -7.33 9.83 -0.55
CA ASN A 57 -8.21 8.93 -1.30
C ASN A 57 -7.46 7.73 -1.89
N TYR A 58 -6.28 7.97 -2.48
CA TYR A 58 -5.41 6.89 -2.96
C TYR A 58 -5.02 5.95 -1.81
N GLU A 59 -4.58 6.55 -0.70
CA GLU A 59 -4.13 5.78 0.46
C GLU A 59 -5.26 4.96 1.05
N ASN A 60 -6.47 5.51 1.15
CA ASN A 60 -7.63 4.78 1.66
C ASN A 60 -8.05 3.63 0.74
N LYS A 61 -8.06 3.84 -0.59
CA LYS A 61 -8.46 2.80 -1.57
C LYS A 61 -7.40 1.71 -1.70
N SER A 62 -6.11 2.07 -1.74
CA SER A 62 -5.01 1.11 -1.70
C SER A 62 -5.01 0.30 -0.39
N ARG A 63 -5.22 0.98 0.75
CA ARG A 63 -5.32 0.33 2.05
C ARG A 63 -6.52 -0.59 2.17
N SER A 64 -7.65 -0.30 1.53
CA SER A 64 -8.79 -1.23 1.50
C SER A 64 -8.48 -2.50 0.71
N TYR A 65 -7.73 -2.42 -0.39
CA TYR A 65 -7.35 -3.63 -1.15
C TYR A 65 -6.28 -4.46 -0.42
N ILE A 66 -5.40 -3.82 0.34
CA ILE A 66 -4.37 -4.52 1.13
C ILE A 66 -4.97 -5.15 2.41
N ARG A 67 -6.09 -4.64 2.90
CA ARG A 67 -6.76 -5.10 4.15
C ARG A 67 -8.00 -5.96 3.92
N ALA A 68 -8.43 -6.17 2.67
CA ALA A 68 -9.53 -7.07 2.30
C ALA A 68 -9.02 -8.51 2.18
#